data_AF-A0AAV5JNL6-F1
#
_entry.id   AF-A0AAV5JNL6-F1
#
_cell.length_a   1.000
_cell.length_b   1.000
_cell.length_c   1.000
_cell.angle_alpha   90.00
_cell.angle_beta   90.00
_cell.angle_gamma   90.00
#
_symmetry.space_group_name_H-M   'P 1'
#
loop_
_entity.id
_entity.type
_entity.pdbx_description
1 polymer ?
#
loop_
_entity_poly.entity_id
_entity_poly.type
_entity_poly.pdbx_seq_one_letter_code
_entity_poly.pdbx_strand_id
1 'polypeptide(L)'
;MQGGPSGIGYGLKYQADTDHTSFITGTLSLKEDNEVHLIRFSSDRTELKCEGLFSHPNEIWDLVSCPFDQRMLSTVFFTASLDL
;
A
#
# COMPACT_ATOMS: atom_id res chain seq x y z
N MET A 1 19.38 -7.76 -8.95
CA MET A 1 18.88 -8.45 -7.75
C MET A 1 17.64 -7.72 -7.32
N GLN A 2 16.44 -8.28 -7.50
CA GLN A 2 15.21 -7.65 -6.99
C GLN A 2 15.22 -7.82 -5.48
N GLY A 3 15.48 -6.72 -4.75
CA GLY A 3 15.35 -6.69 -3.30
C GLY A 3 13.90 -6.98 -2.95
N GLY A 4 13.68 -7.97 -2.08
CA GLY A 4 12.37 -8.16 -1.46
C GLY A 4 12.00 -6.91 -0.65
N PRO A 5 10.71 -6.70 -0.37
CA PRO A 5 10.25 -5.56 0.41
C PRO A 5 11.02 -5.51 1.74
N SER A 6 11.63 -4.35 2.02
CA SER A 6 12.56 -4.13 3.14
C SER A 6 11.85 -3.90 4.49
N GLY A 7 10.53 -3.70 4.48
CA GLY A 7 9.71 -3.42 5.65
C GLY A 7 8.74 -4.52 6.02
N ILE A 8 8.32 -4.54 7.30
CA ILE A 8 7.19 -5.37 7.75
C ILE A 8 5.91 -4.75 7.16
N GLY A 9 5.08 -5.58 6.51
CA GLY A 9 3.76 -5.14 6.03
C GLY A 9 2.86 -4.73 7.19
N TYR A 10 2.24 -3.55 7.09
CA TYR A 10 1.35 -2.97 8.10
C TYR A 10 0.05 -2.48 7.46
N GLY A 11 -1.07 -2.93 8.03
CA GLY A 11 -2.43 -2.57 7.61
C GLY A 11 -2.83 -3.19 6.27
N LEU A 12 -3.81 -4.10 6.28
CA LEU A 12 -4.45 -4.61 5.06
C LEU A 12 -5.86 -4.01 4.96
N LYS A 13 -6.19 -3.34 3.86
CA LYS A 13 -7.54 -2.87 3.58
C LYS A 13 -8.09 -3.51 2.31
N TYR A 14 -9.34 -3.91 2.36
CA TYR A 14 -10.09 -4.46 1.24
C TYR A 14 -10.72 -3.35 0.41
N GLN A 15 -10.64 -3.49 -0.91
CA GLN A 15 -11.34 -2.64 -1.87
C GLN A 15 -12.03 -3.54 -2.90
N ALA A 16 -13.36 -3.47 -2.96
CA ALA A 16 -14.12 -4.11 -4.03
C ALA A 16 -14.50 -3.10 -5.09
N ASP A 17 -14.26 -3.48 -6.34
CA ASP A 17 -15.01 -3.01 -7.50
C ASP A 17 -15.98 -4.11 -7.96
N THR A 18 -16.94 -3.74 -8.79
CA THR A 18 -17.84 -4.63 -9.53
C THR A 18 -17.07 -5.73 -10.26
N ASP A 19 -15.92 -5.38 -10.84
CA ASP A 19 -15.13 -6.30 -11.67
C ASP A 19 -13.90 -6.89 -10.96
N HIS A 20 -13.44 -6.25 -9.87
CA HIS A 20 -12.16 -6.58 -9.24
C HIS A 20 -12.23 -6.64 -7.73
N THR A 21 -11.63 -7.68 -7.17
CA THR A 21 -11.33 -7.75 -5.74
C THR A 21 -9.86 -7.33 -5.54
N SER A 22 -9.67 -6.19 -4.88
CA SER A 22 -8.36 -5.58 -4.64
C SER A 22 -8.09 -5.43 -3.14
N PHE A 23 -6.82 -5.42 -2.78
CA PHE A 23 -6.33 -5.15 -1.44
C PHE A 23 -5.22 -4.11 -1.53
N ILE A 24 -5.12 -3.28 -0.51
CA ILE A 24 -4.00 -2.36 -0.34
C ILE A 24 -3.33 -2.64 0.99
N THR A 25 -2.00 -2.59 1.00
CA THR A 25 -1.19 -2.67 2.23
C THR A 25 -0.04 -1.68 2.17
N GLY A 26 0.34 -1.15 3.32
CA GLY A 26 1.56 -0.33 3.46
C GLY A 26 2.69 -1.15 4.08
N THR A 27 3.90 -0.64 4.04
CA THR A 27 4.99 -1.06 4.91
C THR A 27 5.21 -0.05 6.03
N LEU A 28 5.74 -0.52 7.16
CA LEU A 28 6.11 0.30 8.31
C LEU A 28 7.57 0.00 8.68
N SER A 29 8.48 0.80 8.13
CA SER A 29 9.90 0.79 8.40
C SER A 29 10.36 2.21 8.76
N LEU A 30 11.10 2.33 9.86
CA LEU A 30 11.70 3.60 10.29
C LEU A 30 13.10 3.83 9.71
N LYS A 31 13.64 2.84 8.99
CA LYS A 31 15.05 2.83 8.53
C LYS A 31 15.17 2.68 7.02
N GLU A 32 14.26 1.91 6.42
CA GLU A 32 14.26 1.59 5.00
C GLU A 32 13.10 2.35 4.33
N ASP A 33 13.17 2.49 3.00
CA ASP A 33 12.07 3.07 2.22
C ASP A 33 10.78 2.27 2.43
N ASN A 34 9.65 2.98 2.46
CA ASN A 34 8.34 2.37 2.59
C ASN A 34 7.62 2.33 1.25
N GLU A 35 6.58 1.52 1.17
CA GLU A 35 5.85 1.26 -0.06
C GLU A 35 4.37 1.00 0.24
N VAL A 36 3.51 1.40 -0.69
CA VAL A 36 2.13 0.93 -0.77
C VAL A 36 2.04 -0.12 -1.87
N HIS A 37 1.44 -1.27 -1.55
CA HIS A 37 1.27 -2.40 -2.45
C HIS A 37 -0.21 -2.51 -2.80
N LEU A 38 -0.52 -2.51 -4.10
CA LEU A 38 -1.84 -2.84 -4.63
C LEU A 38 -1.84 -4.30 -5.09
N ILE A 39 -2.63 -5.11 -4.39
CA ILE A 39 -2.73 -6.55 -4.63
C ILE A 39 -4.10 -6.83 -5.23
N ARG A 40 -4.15 -7.57 -6.34
CA ARG A 40 -5.40 -8.00 -6.96
C ARG A 40 -5.41 -9.49 -7.20
N PHE A 41 -6.61 -10.06 -7.23
CA PHE A 41 -6.79 -11.39 -7.80
C PHE A 41 -6.57 -11.36 -9.31
N SER A 42 -5.98 -12.42 -9.84
CA SER A 42 -6.05 -12.73 -11.26
C SER A 42 -7.51 -12.81 -11.75
N SER A 43 -7.72 -12.65 -13.06
CA SER A 43 -9.06 -12.70 -13.66
C SER A 43 -9.79 -14.03 -13.40
N ASP A 44 -9.07 -15.14 -13.23
CA ASP A 44 -9.60 -16.46 -12.88
C ASP A 44 -9.71 -16.70 -11.36
N ARG A 45 -9.31 -15.72 -10.54
CA ARG A 45 -9.36 -15.73 -9.07
C ARG A 45 -8.56 -16.86 -8.40
N THR A 46 -7.50 -17.34 -9.05
CA THR A 46 -6.66 -18.42 -8.53
C THR A 46 -5.39 -17.93 -7.83
N GLU A 47 -4.91 -16.73 -8.15
CA GLU A 47 -3.69 -16.16 -7.59
C GLU A 47 -3.88 -14.69 -7.16
N LEU A 48 -3.09 -14.27 -6.18
CA LEU A 48 -2.93 -12.87 -5.81
C LEU A 48 -1.66 -12.33 -6.45
N LYS A 49 -1.77 -11.20 -7.14
CA LYS A 49 -0.68 -10.50 -7.81
C LYS A 49 -0.52 -9.11 -7.22
N CYS A 50 0.72 -8.71 -6.99
CA CYS A 50 1.04 -7.30 -6.74
C CYS A 50 1.03 -6.58 -8.10
N GLU A 51 -0.02 -5.82 -8.37
CA GLU A 51 -0.20 -5.07 -9.62
C GLU A 51 0.34 -3.65 -9.54
N GLY A 52 0.52 -3.11 -8.33
CA GLY A 52 1.02 -1.76 -8.12
C GLY A 52 1.95 -1.68 -6.93
N LEU A 53 3.07 -0.97 -7.10
CA LEU A 53 4.06 -0.70 -6.08
C LEU A 53 4.37 0.79 -6.09
N PHE A 54 4.05 1.48 -5.00
CA PHE A 54 4.19 2.94 -4.89
C PHE A 54 5.16 3.28 -3.75
N SER A 55 6.28 3.90 -4.06
CA SER A 55 7.25 4.35 -3.04
C SER A 55 6.61 5.38 -2.10
N HIS A 56 6.94 5.27 -0.83
CA HIS A 56 6.47 6.15 0.24
C HIS A 56 7.66 6.51 1.16
N PRO A 57 7.98 7.80 1.36
CA PRO A 57 9.20 8.21 2.06
C PRO A 57 9.17 7.98 3.58
N ASN A 58 7.98 7.81 4.15
CA ASN A 58 7.78 7.67 5.60
C ASN A 58 7.06 6.37 5.94
N GLU A 59 7.10 5.97 7.20
CA GLU A 59 6.38 4.79 7.66
C GLU A 59 4.85 5.01 7.61
N ILE A 60 4.11 3.98 7.18
CA ILE A 60 2.66 4.10 6.96
C ILE A 60 1.91 3.59 8.20
N TRP A 61 1.26 4.50 8.92
CA TRP A 61 0.51 4.23 10.15
C TRP A 61 -0.96 3.93 9.88
N ASP A 62 -1.53 4.54 8.85
CA ASP A 62 -2.84 4.16 8.32
C ASP A 62 -2.86 4.34 6.81
N LEU A 63 -3.74 3.60 6.16
CA LEU A 63 -3.92 3.56 4.73
C LEU A 63 -5.40 3.32 4.46
N VAL A 64 -5.98 4.16 3.60
CA VAL A 64 -7.37 4.06 3.16
C VAL A 64 -7.46 4.33 1.66
N SER A 65 -8.36 3.62 0.98
CA SER A 65 -8.74 3.91 -0.41
C SER A 65 -9.91 4.89 -0.45
N CYS A 66 -9.98 5.70 -1.50
CA CYS A 66 -11.17 6.51 -1.76
C CYS A 66 -12.32 5.60 -2.24
N PRO A 67 -13.53 5.71 -1.66
CA PRO A 67 -14.67 4.89 -2.07
C PRO A 67 -15.26 5.29 -3.44
N PHE A 68 -14.92 6.48 -3.95
CA PHE A 68 -15.47 7.02 -5.20
C PHE A 68 -14.48 6.98 -6.38
N ASP A 69 -13.18 6.88 -6.09
CA ASP A 69 -12.12 6.80 -7.10
C ASP A 69 -11.03 5.83 -6.66
N GLN A 70 -10.94 4.68 -7.32
CA GLN A 70 -10.00 3.62 -6.98
C GLN A 70 -8.54 3.98 -7.27
N ARG A 71 -8.29 5.06 -8.03
CA ARG A 71 -6.95 5.56 -8.30
C ARG A 71 -6.43 6.43 -7.16
N MET A 72 -7.30 6.79 -6.21
CA MET A 72 -6.96 7.61 -5.07
C MET A 72 -6.86 6.77 -3.80
N LEU A 73 -5.75 6.96 -3.08
CA LEU A 73 -5.51 6.45 -1.75
C LEU A 73 -4.97 7.56 -0.86
N SER A 74 -5.08 7.38 0.45
CA SER A 74 -4.53 8.29 1.44
C SER A 74 -3.75 7.50 2.48
N THR A 75 -2.56 8.01 2.82
CA THR A 75 -1.69 7.47 3.87
C THR A 75 -1.65 8.44 5.03
N VAL A 76 -1.50 7.90 6.24
CA VAL A 76 -1.15 8.64 7.44
C VAL A 76 0.26 8.24 7.82
N PHE A 77 1.13 9.23 8.00
CA PHE A 77 2.52 9.05 8.39
C PHE A 77 2.93 10.18 9.32
N PHE A 78 4.00 9.98 10.08
CA PHE A 78 4.59 11.04 10.87
C PHE A 78 5.60 11.83 10.03
N THR A 79 5.45 13.16 10.00
CA THR A 79 6.48 14.06 9.49
C THR A 79 7.06 14.84 10.68
N ALA A 80 8.32 14.59 10.99
CA ALA A 80 9.04 15.46 11.90
C ALA A 80 9.34 16.77 11.15
N SER A 81 8.48 17.78 11.29
CA SER A 81 8.88 19.14 10.93
C SER A 81 9.97 19.56 11.91
N LEU A 82 11.23 19.58 11.47
CA LEU A 82 12.29 20.32 12.14
C LEU A 82 12.09 21.81 11.80
N ASP A 83 11.05 22.42 12.38
CA ASP A 83 10.98 23.87 12.48
C ASP A 83 11.90 24.31 13.64
N LEU A 84 13.20 24.40 13.36
CA LEU A 84 14.20 25.12 14.16
C LEU A 84 15.04 26.01 13.25
#